data_AF-A0A977LB65-F1
#
_entry.id   AF-A0A977LB65-F1
#
_cell.length_a   1.000
_cell.length_b   1.000
_cell.length_c   1.000
_cell.angle_alpha   90.00
_cell.angle_beta   90.00
_cell.angle_gamma   90.00
#
_symmetry.space_group_name_H-M   'P 1'
#
loop_
_entity.id
_entity.type
_entity.pdbx_description
1 polymer ?
#
loop_
_entity_poly.entity_id
_entity_poly.type
_entity_poly.pdbx_seq_one_letter_code
_entity_poly.pdbx_strand_id
1 'polypeptide(L)'
;MTNEEKAALAEKLLKYCKKFNVPLEFLFEILEDQKVTPMIRGKAMEYNAFLLLEQILPRTTWSVQKLNLNAQTGTYDEDISITHRRTGVILKVESKSTVRGSISDGKRSRNLKVPHFLVKSHRSRSNIKLAGSSNDRYSVDSFDVLITNTSNAIFEGNTVGEHLEVVHDQELKSLLYNFYSASNDAELITACESDWRYCIPVDIAIEGFIPRTPYVKLESDLNWKPLASIEQRLLQVVEEKRRSNQTTRRK
;
A
#
# COMPACT_ATOMS: atom_id res chain seq x y z
N MET A 1 9.00 22.11 -11.62
CA MET A 1 7.72 22.85 -11.52
C MET A 1 7.95 24.30 -11.93
N THR A 2 7.25 24.79 -12.95
CA THR A 2 7.36 26.16 -13.46
C THR A 2 6.69 27.16 -12.51
N ASN A 3 6.92 28.46 -12.71
CA ASN A 3 6.25 29.50 -11.92
C ASN A 3 4.73 29.52 -12.16
N GLU A 4 4.30 29.19 -13.37
CA GLU A 4 2.88 29.06 -13.73
C GLU A 4 2.22 27.90 -12.99
N GLU A 5 2.89 26.75 -12.91
CA GLU A 5 2.41 25.59 -12.14
C GLU A 5 2.30 25.91 -10.64
N LYS A 6 3.25 26.66 -10.07
CA LYS A 6 3.19 27.13 -8.68
C LYS A 6 1.98 28.05 -8.44
N ALA A 7 1.76 29.01 -9.32
CA ALA A 7 0.63 29.94 -9.21
C ALA A 7 -0.72 29.21 -9.31
N ALA A 8 -0.85 28.27 -10.26
CA ALA A 8 -2.05 27.45 -10.41
C ALA A 8 -2.33 26.56 -9.20
N LEU A 9 -1.28 26.02 -8.55
CA LEU A 9 -1.41 25.24 -7.33
C LEU A 9 -1.91 26.11 -6.16
N ALA A 10 -1.32 27.30 -5.98
CA ALA A 10 -1.74 28.24 -4.95
C ALA A 10 -3.22 28.64 -5.12
N GLU A 11 -3.66 28.92 -6.33
CA GLU A 11 -5.06 29.27 -6.60
C GLU A 11 -6.02 28.12 -6.26
N LYS A 12 -5.64 26.87 -6.60
CA LYS A 12 -6.42 25.69 -6.23
C LYS A 12 -6.51 25.51 -4.72
N LEU A 13 -5.41 25.72 -4.00
CA LEU A 13 -5.35 25.60 -2.55
C LEU A 13 -6.24 26.63 -1.86
N LEU A 14 -6.21 27.89 -2.32
CA LEU A 14 -7.09 28.95 -1.80
C LEU A 14 -8.57 28.64 -2.05
N LYS A 15 -8.92 28.18 -3.26
CA LYS A 15 -10.30 27.75 -3.58
C LYS A 15 -10.74 26.56 -2.72
N TYR A 16 -9.84 25.62 -2.44
CA TYR A 16 -10.13 24.46 -1.59
C TYR A 16 -10.38 24.90 -0.14
N CYS A 17 -9.50 25.72 0.43
CA CYS A 17 -9.66 26.24 1.78
C CYS A 17 -10.98 27.00 1.93
N LYS A 18 -11.30 27.88 0.97
CA LYS A 18 -12.59 28.59 0.94
C LYS A 18 -13.78 27.63 0.86
N LYS A 19 -13.71 26.62 -0.01
CA LYS A 19 -14.81 25.64 -0.21
C LYS A 19 -15.12 24.86 1.06
N PHE A 20 -14.10 24.46 1.82
CA PHE A 20 -14.23 23.65 3.03
C PHE A 20 -14.14 24.45 4.33
N ASN A 21 -14.12 25.79 4.23
CA ASN A 21 -14.00 26.71 5.36
C ASN A 21 -12.79 26.39 6.26
N VAL A 22 -11.65 26.07 5.63
CA VAL A 22 -10.37 25.90 6.31
C VAL A 22 -9.74 27.29 6.49
N PRO A 23 -9.47 27.73 7.74
CA PRO A 23 -8.75 28.97 7.99
C PRO A 23 -7.32 28.85 7.45
N LEU A 24 -6.93 29.77 6.56
CA LEU A 24 -5.66 29.68 5.84
C LEU A 24 -4.47 29.79 6.79
N GLU A 25 -4.61 30.58 7.85
CA GLU A 25 -3.63 30.80 8.90
C GLU A 25 -3.33 29.56 9.75
N PHE A 26 -4.22 28.55 9.74
CA PHE A 26 -4.02 27.28 10.46
C PHE A 26 -3.91 26.07 9.51
N LEU A 27 -3.74 26.30 8.21
CA LEU A 27 -3.79 25.22 7.22
C LEU A 27 -2.71 24.16 7.50
N PHE A 28 -1.48 24.57 7.77
CA PHE A 28 -0.38 23.64 7.97
C PHE A 28 -0.49 22.93 9.33
N GLU A 29 -0.92 23.62 10.38
CA GLU A 29 -1.21 23.03 11.69
C GLU A 29 -2.30 21.95 11.58
N ILE A 30 -3.32 22.18 10.75
CA ILE A 30 -4.36 21.18 10.47
C ILE A 30 -3.79 20.00 9.66
N LEU A 31 -2.94 20.25 8.66
CA LEU A 31 -2.33 19.19 7.85
C LEU A 31 -1.36 18.31 8.68
N GLU A 32 -0.64 18.93 9.61
CA GLU A 32 0.31 18.30 10.53
C GLU A 32 -0.36 17.60 11.72
N ASP A 33 -1.66 17.81 11.91
CA ASP A 33 -2.42 17.11 12.95
C ASP A 33 -2.25 15.59 12.84
N GLN A 34 -2.10 14.94 13.99
CA GLN A 34 -1.79 13.50 14.09
C GLN A 34 -2.87 12.61 13.46
N LYS A 35 -4.10 13.10 13.29
CA LYS A 35 -5.17 12.36 12.61
C LYS A 35 -5.13 12.60 11.10
N VAL A 36 -4.70 13.79 10.66
CA VAL A 36 -4.71 14.19 9.25
C VAL A 36 -3.48 13.66 8.51
N THR A 37 -2.29 13.83 9.07
CA THR A 37 -1.03 13.39 8.42
C THR A 37 -1.05 11.90 8.04
N PRO A 38 -1.42 10.95 8.92
CA PRO A 38 -1.52 9.54 8.53
C PRO A 38 -2.55 9.27 7.42
N MET A 39 -3.65 10.02 7.39
CA MET A 39 -4.66 9.89 6.33
C MET A 39 -4.14 10.37 4.97
N ILE A 40 -3.45 11.52 4.95
CA ILE A 40 -2.82 12.04 3.73
C ILE A 40 -1.75 11.07 3.22
N ARG A 41 -0.90 10.54 4.10
CA ARG A 41 0.12 9.54 3.73
C ARG A 41 -0.51 8.27 3.17
N GLY A 42 -1.60 7.78 3.78
CA GLY A 42 -2.36 6.64 3.25
C GLY A 42 -2.90 6.92 1.85
N LYS A 43 -3.53 8.08 1.64
CA LYS A 43 -4.04 8.46 0.31
C LYS A 43 -2.92 8.65 -0.72
N ALA A 44 -1.81 9.26 -0.33
CA ALA A 44 -0.64 9.41 -1.19
C ALA A 44 -0.08 8.06 -1.64
N MET A 45 -0.06 7.07 -0.73
CA MET A 45 0.35 5.70 -1.07
C MET A 45 -0.53 5.11 -2.18
N GLU A 46 -1.86 5.25 -2.11
CA GLU A 46 -2.76 4.74 -3.15
C GLU A 46 -2.47 5.37 -4.53
N TYR A 47 -2.24 6.69 -4.57
CA TYR A 47 -1.92 7.40 -5.82
C TYR A 47 -0.53 7.04 -6.36
N ASN A 48 0.48 6.94 -5.49
CA ASN A 48 1.82 6.54 -5.89
C ASN A 48 1.83 5.13 -6.47
N ALA A 49 1.08 4.22 -5.85
CA ALA A 49 0.94 2.86 -6.33
C ALA A 49 0.25 2.81 -7.70
N PHE A 50 -0.78 3.63 -7.90
CA PHE A 50 -1.45 3.80 -9.20
C PHE A 50 -0.47 4.29 -10.28
N LEU A 51 0.29 5.35 -10.01
CA LEU A 51 1.24 5.91 -10.97
C LEU A 51 2.34 4.90 -11.34
N LEU A 52 2.83 4.14 -10.36
CA LEU A 52 3.81 3.08 -10.60
C LEU A 52 3.23 1.96 -11.47
N LEU A 53 2.02 1.49 -11.17
CA LEU A 53 1.35 0.47 -11.97
C LEU A 53 1.08 0.95 -13.41
N GLU A 54 0.66 2.20 -13.59
CA GLU A 54 0.47 2.83 -14.90
C GLU A 54 1.78 2.93 -15.70
N GLN A 55 2.91 3.14 -15.01
CA GLN A 55 4.23 3.22 -15.63
C GLN A 55 4.78 1.84 -16.03
N ILE A 56 4.67 0.83 -15.15
CA ILE A 56 5.31 -0.48 -15.38
C ILE A 56 4.50 -1.40 -16.29
N LEU A 57 3.17 -1.25 -16.35
CA LEU A 57 2.32 -2.12 -17.15
C LEU A 57 2.16 -1.57 -18.58
N PRO A 58 2.42 -2.39 -19.63
CA PRO A 58 2.24 -1.96 -21.01
C PRO A 58 0.79 -1.53 -21.30
N ARG A 59 0.62 -0.27 -21.73
CA ARG A 59 -0.71 0.32 -22.03
C ARG A 59 -1.48 -0.40 -23.14
N THR A 60 -0.78 -1.13 -24.01
CA THR A 60 -1.38 -1.98 -25.06
C THR A 60 -2.04 -3.24 -24.50
N THR A 61 -1.54 -3.74 -23.37
CA THR A 61 -2.03 -4.96 -22.71
C THR A 61 -2.99 -4.63 -21.57
N TRP A 62 -2.72 -3.56 -20.83
CA TRP A 62 -3.40 -3.23 -19.58
C TRP A 62 -4.02 -1.83 -19.62
N SER A 63 -5.12 -1.68 -18.88
CA SER A 63 -5.69 -0.39 -18.51
C SER A 63 -5.68 -0.29 -17.00
N VAL A 64 -5.00 0.72 -16.45
CA VAL A 64 -4.91 0.95 -15.00
C VAL A 64 -5.78 2.16 -14.66
N GLN A 65 -6.61 2.06 -13.63
CA GLN A 65 -7.51 3.12 -13.21
C GLN A 65 -7.47 3.27 -11.69
N LYS A 66 -7.22 4.50 -11.20
CA LYS A 66 -7.46 4.83 -9.79
C LYS A 66 -8.95 4.90 -9.55
N LEU A 67 -9.41 4.20 -8.51
CA LEU A 67 -10.78 4.33 -8.05
C LEU A 67 -10.87 5.49 -7.05
N ASN A 68 -11.67 6.49 -7.41
CA ASN A 68 -12.08 7.56 -6.50
C ASN A 68 -13.41 7.13 -5.85
N LEU A 69 -13.40 6.01 -5.14
CA LEU A 69 -14.61 5.52 -4.48
C LEU A 69 -14.86 6.36 -3.22
N ASN A 70 -16.03 7.00 -3.15
CA ASN A 70 -16.67 7.24 -1.87
C ASN A 70 -17.05 5.86 -1.31
N ALA A 71 -16.81 5.59 -0.03
CA ALA A 71 -17.20 4.33 0.59
C ALA A 71 -18.72 4.12 0.43
N GLN A 72 -19.13 3.28 -0.53
CA GLN A 72 -20.51 2.85 -0.68
C GLN A 72 -20.71 1.53 0.06
N THR A 73 -21.90 1.33 0.61
CA THR A 73 -22.26 0.11 1.30
C THR A 73 -22.20 -1.07 0.32
N GLY A 74 -21.27 -2.01 0.54
CA GLY A 74 -21.10 -3.21 -0.28
C GLY A 74 -20.01 -3.13 -1.36
N THR A 75 -19.39 -1.95 -1.57
CA THR A 75 -18.14 -1.85 -2.33
C THR A 75 -16.96 -2.11 -1.40
N TYR A 76 -16.14 -3.10 -1.75
CA TYR A 76 -14.92 -3.44 -1.04
C TYR A 76 -13.88 -2.32 -1.20
N ASP A 77 -12.95 -2.22 -0.24
CA ASP A 77 -11.77 -1.36 -0.29
C ASP A 77 -10.91 -1.79 -1.49
N GLU A 78 -11.19 -1.24 -2.67
CA GLU A 78 -10.40 -1.41 -3.90
C GLU A 78 -9.86 -0.03 -4.26
N ASP A 79 -8.55 0.13 -4.17
CA ASP A 79 -7.88 1.39 -4.49
C ASP A 79 -7.72 1.59 -5.99
N ILE A 80 -7.39 0.53 -6.71
CA ILE A 80 -6.96 0.54 -8.11
C ILE A 80 -7.58 -0.64 -8.85
N SER A 81 -8.05 -0.38 -10.07
CA SER A 81 -8.56 -1.39 -10.98
C SER A 81 -7.60 -1.59 -12.16
N ILE A 82 -7.24 -2.84 -12.45
CA ILE A 82 -6.42 -3.21 -13.61
C ILE A 82 -7.22 -4.08 -14.54
N THR A 83 -7.45 -3.63 -15.77
CA THR A 83 -8.17 -4.38 -16.80
C THR A 83 -7.20 -4.94 -17.82
N HIS A 84 -7.23 -6.26 -18.02
CA HIS A 84 -6.55 -6.90 -19.15
C HIS A 84 -7.35 -6.67 -20.44
N ARG A 85 -6.84 -5.82 -21.34
CA ARG A 85 -7.60 -5.30 -22.48
C ARG A 85 -8.14 -6.39 -23.40
N ARG A 86 -7.32 -7.42 -23.67
CA ARG A 86 -7.69 -8.50 -24.60
C ARG A 86 -8.85 -9.35 -24.09
N THR A 87 -8.94 -9.60 -22.79
CA THR A 87 -9.95 -10.52 -22.22
C THR A 87 -11.07 -9.80 -21.48
N GLY A 88 -10.92 -8.50 -21.20
CA GLY A 88 -11.85 -7.73 -20.38
C GLY A 88 -11.87 -8.14 -18.90
N VAL A 89 -10.93 -8.98 -18.46
CA VAL A 89 -10.84 -9.39 -17.05
C VAL A 89 -10.35 -8.22 -16.22
N ILE A 90 -11.08 -7.93 -15.15
CA ILE A 90 -10.77 -6.89 -14.17
C ILE A 90 -10.12 -7.53 -12.95
N LEU A 91 -8.99 -6.96 -12.55
CA LEU A 91 -8.24 -7.29 -11.35
C LEU A 91 -8.33 -6.13 -10.36
N LYS A 92 -8.71 -6.45 -9.12
CA LYS A 92 -8.86 -5.52 -8.01
C LYS A 92 -7.56 -5.44 -7.24
N VAL A 93 -7.06 -4.23 -7.02
CA VAL A 93 -5.79 -4.01 -6.34
C VAL A 93 -5.99 -3.13 -5.11
N GLU A 94 -5.46 -3.60 -3.99
CA GLU A 94 -5.49 -2.89 -2.71
C GLU A 94 -4.09 -2.50 -2.28
N SER A 95 -3.91 -1.27 -1.82
CA SER A 95 -2.64 -0.76 -1.30
C SER A 95 -2.68 -0.65 0.21
N LYS A 96 -1.72 -1.28 0.90
CA LYS A 96 -1.65 -1.27 2.36
C LYS A 96 -0.30 -0.83 2.84
N SER A 97 -0.27 0.15 3.75
CA SER A 97 0.96 0.56 4.41
C SER A 97 1.52 -0.57 5.28
N THR A 98 2.83 -0.58 5.44
CA THR A 98 3.49 -1.42 6.44
C THR A 98 3.13 -0.99 7.86
N VAL A 99 3.21 -1.92 8.81
CA VAL A 99 3.02 -1.61 10.23
C VAL A 99 4.19 -0.75 10.68
N ARG A 100 3.89 0.38 11.32
CA ARG A 100 4.91 1.32 11.79
C ARG A 100 5.89 0.63 12.74
N GLY A 101 7.18 0.88 12.57
CA GLY A 101 8.24 0.32 13.43
C GLY A 101 8.29 -1.21 13.44
N SER A 102 7.73 -1.86 12.41
CA SER A 102 7.68 -3.33 12.36
C SER A 102 8.91 -3.97 11.76
N ILE A 103 9.85 -3.18 11.24
CA ILE A 103 11.07 -3.72 10.69
C ILE A 103 11.93 -4.36 11.79
N SER A 104 12.48 -5.53 11.52
CA SER A 104 13.23 -6.32 12.49
C SER A 104 14.36 -7.06 11.80
N ASP A 105 15.47 -7.26 12.51
CA ASP A 105 16.56 -8.17 12.10
C ASP A 105 16.18 -9.65 12.23
N GLY A 106 15.04 -9.95 12.86
CA GLY A 106 14.53 -11.30 13.07
C GLY A 106 15.16 -12.08 14.23
N LYS A 107 16.27 -11.62 14.83
CA LYS A 107 17.00 -12.38 15.86
C LYS A 107 16.08 -12.73 17.04
N ARG A 108 15.29 -11.75 17.50
CA ARG A 108 14.36 -11.89 18.65
C ARG A 108 12.94 -12.33 18.27
N SER A 109 12.60 -12.39 16.99
CA SER A 109 11.25 -12.78 16.55
C SER A 109 11.01 -14.26 16.80
N ARG A 110 9.83 -14.62 17.31
CA ARG A 110 9.43 -16.03 17.51
C ARG A 110 9.00 -16.70 16.20
N ASN A 111 8.51 -15.91 15.25
CA ASN A 111 7.86 -16.42 14.05
C ASN A 111 8.79 -16.46 12.83
N LEU A 112 9.75 -15.51 12.75
CA LEU A 112 10.58 -15.36 11.56
C LEU A 112 11.99 -14.90 11.92
N LYS A 113 12.97 -15.80 11.77
CA LYS A 113 14.39 -15.61 12.14
C LYS A 113 15.26 -14.99 11.04
N VAL A 114 14.70 -14.06 10.29
CA VAL A 114 15.39 -13.32 9.22
C VAL A 114 14.91 -11.87 9.19
N PRO A 115 15.63 -10.93 8.55
CA PRO A 115 15.17 -9.56 8.43
C PRO A 115 13.81 -9.46 7.73
N HIS A 116 12.87 -8.74 8.35
CA HIS A 116 11.48 -8.67 7.88
C HIS A 116 10.75 -7.43 8.37
N PHE A 117 9.55 -7.20 7.82
CA PHE A 117 8.58 -6.24 8.30
C PHE A 117 7.15 -6.82 8.22
N LEU A 118 6.15 -6.07 8.68
CA LEU A 118 4.73 -6.46 8.67
C LEU A 118 3.91 -5.52 7.79
N VAL A 119 2.85 -6.02 7.14
CA VAL A 119 1.91 -5.22 6.33
C VAL A 119 0.56 -5.04 7.03
N LYS A 120 -0.08 -3.88 6.97
CA LYS A 120 -1.36 -3.62 7.66
C LYS A 120 -2.56 -4.10 6.83
N SER A 121 -2.77 -5.41 6.75
CA SER A 121 -3.80 -6.06 5.91
C SER A 121 -5.13 -6.32 6.65
N HIS A 122 -5.60 -5.38 7.47
CA HIS A 122 -6.89 -5.50 8.15
C HIS A 122 -7.90 -4.46 7.64
N ARG A 123 -9.18 -4.79 7.80
CA ARG A 123 -10.31 -3.95 7.40
C ARG A 123 -10.32 -2.64 8.19
N SER A 124 -10.62 -1.53 7.51
CA SER A 124 -10.96 -0.30 8.21
C SER A 124 -12.25 -0.53 9.01
N ARG A 125 -12.25 -0.20 10.29
CA ARG A 125 -13.38 -0.43 11.22
C ARG A 125 -14.52 0.59 11.02
N SER A 126 -14.86 0.91 9.77
CA SER A 126 -15.96 1.82 9.45
C SER A 126 -17.34 1.19 9.71
N ASN A 127 -17.42 -0.13 9.87
CA ASN A 127 -18.68 -0.84 10.14
C ASN A 127 -18.63 -1.64 11.46
N ILE A 128 -18.99 -0.97 12.56
CA ILE A 128 -19.07 -1.53 13.93
C ILE A 128 -19.90 -2.82 14.01
N LYS A 129 -20.86 -3.03 13.10
CA LYS A 129 -21.73 -4.22 13.08
C LYS A 129 -20.99 -5.53 12.78
N LEU A 130 -19.81 -5.48 12.18
CA LEU A 130 -18.99 -6.66 11.81
C LEU A 130 -17.83 -6.93 12.77
N ALA A 131 -17.68 -6.12 13.83
CA ALA A 131 -16.59 -6.23 14.80
C ALA A 131 -16.52 -7.59 15.53
N GLY A 132 -17.62 -8.37 15.51
CA GLY A 132 -17.70 -9.68 16.17
C GLY A 132 -17.65 -10.91 15.25
N SER A 133 -17.74 -10.77 13.92
CA SER A 133 -17.96 -11.91 13.01
C SER A 133 -16.86 -12.17 11.99
N SER A 134 -16.03 -11.17 11.68
CA SER A 134 -14.77 -11.36 10.96
C SER A 134 -13.66 -10.84 11.87
N ASN A 135 -12.58 -11.59 12.09
CA ASN A 135 -11.41 -11.15 12.86
C ASN A 135 -10.65 -9.98 12.18
N ASP A 136 -11.35 -8.97 11.67
CA ASP A 136 -10.86 -7.84 10.85
C ASP A 136 -10.04 -8.26 9.61
N ARG A 137 -10.13 -9.52 9.18
CA ARG A 137 -9.42 -10.07 8.01
C ARG A 137 -10.23 -9.90 6.73
N TYR A 138 -9.55 -9.61 5.63
CA TYR A 138 -10.11 -9.71 4.29
C TYR A 138 -10.18 -11.17 3.84
N SER A 139 -11.26 -11.56 3.16
CA SER A 139 -11.28 -12.80 2.38
C SER A 139 -10.34 -12.67 1.19
N VAL A 140 -9.74 -13.77 0.73
CA VAL A 140 -8.94 -13.80 -0.50
C VAL A 140 -9.68 -13.28 -1.72
N ASP A 141 -11.01 -13.33 -1.74
CA ASP A 141 -11.83 -12.83 -2.84
C ASP A 141 -12.06 -11.30 -2.80
N SER A 142 -11.57 -10.63 -1.75
CA SER A 142 -11.77 -9.18 -1.58
C SER A 142 -10.99 -8.38 -2.63
N PHE A 143 -9.78 -8.84 -2.97
CA PHE A 143 -8.90 -8.25 -3.96
C PHE A 143 -8.03 -9.33 -4.62
N ASP A 144 -7.51 -9.03 -5.79
CA ASP A 144 -6.68 -9.96 -6.58
C ASP A 144 -5.18 -9.74 -6.35
N VAL A 145 -4.81 -8.52 -5.94
CA VAL A 145 -3.43 -8.12 -5.69
C VAL A 145 -3.40 -7.23 -4.45
N LEU A 146 -2.42 -7.48 -3.59
CA LEU A 146 -2.06 -6.60 -2.49
C LEU A 146 -0.70 -5.96 -2.79
N ILE A 147 -0.58 -4.64 -2.63
CA ILE A 147 0.67 -3.91 -2.84
C ILE A 147 1.06 -3.08 -1.64
N THR A 148 2.37 -2.92 -1.43
CA THR A 148 2.93 -2.18 -0.30
C THR A 148 4.29 -1.58 -0.64
N ASN A 149 4.78 -0.66 0.19
CA ASN A 149 6.18 -0.24 0.21
C ASN A 149 6.74 -0.31 1.64
N THR A 150 8.06 -0.30 1.77
CA THR A 150 8.72 -0.57 3.06
C THR A 150 8.81 0.66 3.96
N SER A 151 8.54 1.86 3.45
CA SER A 151 8.79 3.15 4.13
C SER A 151 8.18 3.25 5.52
N ASN A 152 6.93 2.82 5.72
CA ASN A 152 6.32 2.98 7.04
C ASN A 152 6.94 2.06 8.11
N ALA A 153 7.59 0.96 7.73
CA ALA A 153 8.16 -0.02 8.65
C ALA A 153 9.39 0.50 9.40
N ILE A 154 10.13 1.45 8.81
CA ILE A 154 11.36 2.01 9.37
C ILE A 154 11.11 3.18 10.33
N PHE A 155 9.90 3.73 10.34
CA PHE A 155 9.57 4.84 11.24
C PHE A 155 9.18 4.30 12.61
N GLU A 156 9.84 4.79 13.65
CA GLU A 156 9.54 4.54 15.05
C GLU A 156 8.83 5.76 15.67
N GLY A 157 8.44 5.65 16.94
CA GLY A 157 7.77 6.73 17.66
C GLY A 157 6.33 7.02 17.19
N ASN A 158 5.70 7.97 17.88
CA ASN A 158 4.41 8.51 17.46
C ASN A 158 4.62 9.53 16.33
N THR A 159 3.63 9.73 15.48
CA THR A 159 3.59 10.89 14.56
C THR A 159 3.25 12.14 15.38
N VAL A 160 4.09 12.54 16.34
CA VAL A 160 3.91 13.79 17.09
C VAL A 160 4.94 14.79 16.53
N GLY A 161 4.51 15.68 15.64
CA GLY A 161 5.38 16.69 15.02
C GLY A 161 6.08 16.25 13.73
N GLU A 162 6.91 17.14 13.18
CA GLU A 162 7.53 17.07 11.85
C GLU A 162 8.65 16.01 11.71
N HIS A 163 9.02 15.31 12.77
CA HIS A 163 10.19 14.43 12.76
C HIS A 163 9.79 12.96 12.56
N LEU A 164 10.12 12.44 11.38
CA LEU A 164 10.09 11.02 11.10
C LEU A 164 11.30 10.36 11.77
N GLU A 165 11.11 9.83 12.98
CA GLU A 165 12.15 9.06 13.67
C GLU A 165 12.41 7.75 12.95
N VAL A 166 13.59 7.59 12.35
CA VAL A 166 14.03 6.35 11.70
C VAL A 166 14.76 5.48 12.71
N VAL A 167 14.36 4.19 12.79
CA VAL A 167 14.95 3.08 13.59
C VAL A 167 16.05 3.49 14.57
N HIS A 168 15.80 3.47 15.87
CA HIS A 168 16.80 3.89 16.87
C HIS A 168 17.94 2.88 17.07
N ASP A 169 17.67 1.59 16.86
CA ASP A 169 18.64 0.50 16.98
C ASP A 169 19.73 0.62 15.90
N GLN A 170 20.97 0.86 16.32
CA GLN A 170 22.10 1.10 15.42
C GLN A 170 22.51 -0.14 14.61
N GLU A 171 22.35 -1.35 15.16
CA GLU A 171 22.65 -2.58 14.41
C GLU A 171 21.62 -2.78 13.29
N LEU A 172 20.35 -2.59 13.60
CA LEU A 172 19.27 -2.67 12.62
C LEU A 172 19.39 -1.57 11.58
N LYS A 173 19.68 -0.32 11.98
CA LYS A 173 19.91 0.79 11.06
C LYS A 173 21.08 0.49 10.11
N SER A 174 22.20 -0.03 10.63
CA SER A 174 23.36 -0.43 9.82
C SER A 174 23.02 -1.54 8.82
N LEU A 175 22.21 -2.52 9.25
CA LEU A 175 21.70 -3.57 8.35
C LEU A 175 20.87 -2.98 7.20
N LEU A 176 20.00 -2.02 7.49
CA LEU A 176 19.15 -1.37 6.48
C LEU A 176 19.96 -0.49 5.53
N TYR A 177 20.93 0.27 6.03
CA TYR A 177 21.86 1.03 5.21
C TYR A 177 22.60 0.13 4.22
N ASN A 178 23.12 -1.00 4.70
CA ASN A 178 23.79 -1.97 3.82
C ASN A 178 22.82 -2.58 2.80
N PHE A 179 21.62 -2.98 3.24
CA PHE A 179 20.62 -3.61 2.35
C PHE A 179 20.15 -2.67 1.23
N TYR A 180 19.88 -1.40 1.55
CA TYR A 180 19.39 -0.41 0.59
C TYR A 180 20.51 0.40 -0.08
N SER A 181 21.78 0.14 0.25
CA SER A 181 22.92 0.95 -0.20
C SER A 181 22.75 2.45 0.13
N ALA A 182 22.23 2.73 1.33
CA ALA A 182 21.99 4.09 1.83
C ALA A 182 23.09 4.53 2.81
N SER A 183 23.48 5.81 2.76
CA SER A 183 24.54 6.38 3.59
C SER A 183 24.01 7.19 4.78
N ASN A 184 22.71 7.52 4.79
CA ASN A 184 22.05 8.35 5.79
C ASN A 184 20.55 8.07 5.82
N ASP A 185 19.85 8.62 6.82
CA ASP A 185 18.41 8.40 7.02
C ASP A 185 17.56 8.91 5.83
N ALA A 186 17.96 9.99 5.15
CA ALA A 186 17.20 10.53 4.01
C ALA A 186 17.28 9.61 2.78
N GLU A 187 18.46 9.07 2.49
CA GLU A 187 18.65 8.05 1.45
C GLU A 187 17.90 6.76 1.77
N LEU A 188 17.93 6.33 3.04
CA LEU A 188 17.19 5.14 3.48
C LEU A 188 15.68 5.32 3.29
N ILE A 189 15.14 6.48 3.69
CA ILE A 189 13.71 6.81 3.48
C ILE A 189 13.36 6.73 2.00
N THR A 190 14.14 7.37 1.14
CA THR A 190 13.92 7.38 -0.32
C THR A 190 13.95 5.97 -0.91
N ALA A 191 14.91 5.14 -0.47
CA ALA A 191 15.02 3.76 -0.90
C ALA A 191 13.79 2.93 -0.46
N CYS A 192 13.34 3.07 0.79
CA CYS A 192 12.17 2.37 1.29
C CYS A 192 10.85 2.85 0.66
N GLU A 193 10.75 4.12 0.26
CA GLU A 193 9.61 4.65 -0.50
C GLU A 193 9.55 4.10 -1.93
N SER A 194 10.71 3.65 -2.46
CA SER A 194 10.86 3.08 -3.80
C SER A 194 10.82 1.54 -3.82
N ASP A 195 11.03 0.86 -2.69
CA ASP A 195 10.89 -0.60 -2.57
C ASP A 195 9.42 -1.02 -2.48
N TRP A 196 8.78 -1.03 -3.65
CA TRP A 196 7.41 -1.51 -3.82
C TRP A 196 7.35 -3.01 -4.03
N ARG A 197 6.44 -3.66 -3.32
CA ARG A 197 6.24 -5.10 -3.35
C ARG A 197 4.77 -5.45 -3.54
N TYR A 198 4.53 -6.61 -4.14
CA TYR A 198 3.19 -7.15 -4.32
C TYR A 198 3.10 -8.60 -3.87
N CYS A 199 1.89 -9.04 -3.51
CA CYS A 199 1.55 -10.45 -3.38
C CYS A 199 0.16 -10.74 -3.95
N ILE A 200 -0.09 -11.99 -4.34
CA ILE A 200 -1.46 -12.45 -4.62
C ILE A 200 -2.04 -12.98 -3.31
N PRO A 201 -3.23 -12.53 -2.89
CA PRO A 201 -3.80 -12.87 -1.58
C PRO A 201 -3.89 -14.36 -1.25
N VAL A 202 -4.20 -15.19 -2.25
CA VAL A 202 -4.30 -16.64 -2.08
C VAL A 202 -2.97 -17.27 -1.66
N ASP A 203 -1.84 -16.68 -2.07
CA ASP A 203 -0.50 -17.21 -1.80
C ASP A 203 -0.07 -17.01 -0.33
N ILE A 204 -0.74 -16.11 0.40
CA ILE A 204 -0.46 -15.80 1.82
C ILE A 204 -1.61 -16.14 2.77
N ALA A 205 -2.71 -16.69 2.25
CA ALA A 205 -3.94 -16.88 3.00
C ALA A 205 -3.84 -17.99 4.05
N ILE A 206 -4.54 -17.80 5.17
CA ILE A 206 -4.75 -18.83 6.20
C ILE A 206 -6.25 -19.06 6.28
N GLU A 207 -6.69 -20.27 5.93
CA GLU A 207 -8.10 -20.69 5.92
C GLU A 207 -8.99 -19.79 5.02
N GLY A 208 -8.46 -19.37 3.87
CA GLY A 208 -9.18 -18.50 2.92
C GLY A 208 -9.22 -17.02 3.32
N PHE A 209 -8.51 -16.62 4.38
CA PHE A 209 -8.43 -15.23 4.82
C PHE A 209 -6.99 -14.72 4.82
N ILE A 210 -6.83 -13.46 4.46
CA ILE A 210 -5.56 -12.76 4.46
C ILE A 210 -5.16 -12.47 5.91
N PRO A 211 -3.95 -12.81 6.36
CA PRO A 211 -3.48 -12.46 7.70
C PRO A 211 -3.60 -10.96 7.95
N ARG A 212 -3.94 -10.53 9.18
CA ARG A 212 -4.05 -9.09 9.51
C ARG A 212 -2.73 -8.34 9.34
N THR A 213 -1.64 -9.04 9.66
CA THR A 213 -0.26 -8.52 9.60
C THR A 213 0.67 -9.60 9.05
N PRO A 214 0.62 -9.89 7.73
CA PRO A 214 1.51 -10.87 7.15
C PRO A 214 2.96 -10.38 7.27
N TYR A 215 3.86 -11.34 7.49
CA TYR A 215 5.30 -11.11 7.47
C TYR A 215 5.78 -10.96 6.04
N VAL A 216 6.74 -10.06 5.84
CA VAL A 216 7.44 -9.85 4.57
C VAL A 216 8.93 -9.88 4.85
N LYS A 217 9.64 -10.88 4.32
CA LYS A 217 11.11 -10.95 4.40
C LYS A 217 11.70 -9.83 3.56
N LEU A 218 12.75 -9.17 4.06
CA LEU A 218 13.45 -8.15 3.27
C LEU A 218 14.06 -8.74 2.00
N GLU A 219 14.62 -9.93 2.09
CA GLU A 219 15.27 -10.62 0.98
C GLU A 219 14.61 -11.97 0.70
N SER A 220 14.53 -12.33 -0.59
CA SER A 220 14.05 -13.62 -1.08
C SER A 220 12.71 -14.09 -0.49
N ASP A 221 11.75 -13.16 -0.32
CA ASP A 221 10.41 -13.54 0.09
C ASP A 221 9.73 -14.40 -0.99
N LEU A 222 9.05 -15.47 -0.56
CA LEU A 222 8.41 -16.41 -1.48
C LEU A 222 7.19 -15.79 -2.14
N ASN A 223 6.43 -14.98 -1.40
CA ASN A 223 5.11 -14.51 -1.79
C ASN A 223 5.09 -13.01 -2.10
N TRP A 224 5.94 -12.23 -1.44
CA TRP A 224 6.08 -10.80 -1.66
C TRP A 224 7.20 -10.51 -2.65
N LYS A 225 6.84 -10.15 -3.88
CA LYS A 225 7.79 -9.94 -4.97
C LYS A 225 7.95 -8.46 -5.30
N PRO A 226 9.09 -8.05 -5.88
CA PRO A 226 9.27 -6.67 -6.38
C PRO A 226 8.19 -6.31 -7.40
N LEU A 227 7.61 -5.13 -7.27
CA LEU A 227 6.51 -4.67 -8.13
C LEU A 227 6.87 -4.67 -9.62
N ALA A 228 8.14 -4.44 -9.96
CA ALA A 228 8.65 -4.51 -11.34
C ALA A 228 8.38 -5.85 -12.04
N SER A 229 8.18 -6.95 -11.29
CA SER A 229 7.92 -8.29 -11.81
C SER A 229 6.43 -8.67 -11.87
N ILE A 230 5.52 -7.72 -11.64
CA ILE A 230 4.09 -8.02 -11.43
C ILE A 230 3.38 -8.54 -12.68
N GLU A 231 3.73 -8.06 -13.88
CA GLU A 231 2.98 -8.33 -15.10
C GLU A 231 2.79 -9.82 -15.36
N GLN A 232 3.86 -10.62 -15.24
CA GLN A 232 3.80 -12.06 -15.47
C GLN A 232 2.80 -12.74 -14.53
N ARG A 233 2.74 -12.30 -13.27
CA ARG A 233 1.79 -12.85 -12.30
C ARG A 233 0.36 -12.40 -12.61
N LEU A 234 0.13 -11.16 -13.03
CA LEU A 234 -1.20 -10.71 -13.44
C LEU A 234 -1.76 -11.53 -14.60
N LEU A 235 -0.94 -11.88 -15.59
CA LEU A 235 -1.36 -12.74 -16.70
C LEU A 235 -1.82 -14.13 -16.22
N GLN A 236 -1.14 -14.71 -15.23
CA GLN A 236 -1.55 -15.98 -14.62
C GLN A 236 -2.89 -15.85 -13.91
N VAL A 237 -3.07 -14.80 -13.09
CA VAL A 237 -4.32 -14.54 -12.36
C VAL A 237 -5.49 -14.32 -13.35
N VAL A 238 -5.25 -13.63 -14.47
CA VAL A 238 -6.25 -13.47 -15.54
C VAL A 238 -6.68 -14.83 -16.09
N GLU A 239 -5.74 -15.73 -16.36
CA GLU A 239 -6.05 -17.05 -16.90
C GLU A 239 -6.77 -17.95 -15.89
N GLU A 240 -6.36 -17.92 -14.61
CA GLU A 240 -7.04 -18.58 -13.50
C GLU A 240 -8.52 -18.14 -13.41
N LYS A 241 -8.78 -16.82 -13.46
CA LYS A 241 -10.14 -16.26 -13.47
C LYS A 241 -10.96 -16.65 -14.70
N ARG A 242 -10.33 -16.78 -15.87
CA ARG A 242 -11.04 -17.20 -17.09
C ARG A 242 -11.49 -18.65 -16.98
N ARG A 243 -10.64 -19.52 -16.45
CA ARG A 243 -10.95 -20.95 -16.27
C ARG A 243 -12.04 -21.16 -15.24
N SER A 244 -12.02 -20.43 -14.12
CA SER A 244 -13.08 -20.52 -13.11
C SER A 244 -14.43 -20.10 -13.72
N ASN A 245 -14.50 -18.97 -14.42
CA ASN A 245 -15.72 -18.47 -15.07
C ASN A 245 -16.30 -19.43 -16.13
N GLN A 246 -15.46 -20.15 -16.87
CA GLN A 246 -15.92 -21.16 -17.83
C GLN A 246 -16.53 -22.38 -17.14
N THR A 247 -15.98 -22.76 -15.98
CA THR A 247 -16.45 -23.90 -15.19
C THR A 247 -17.81 -23.60 -14.56
N THR A 248 -18.01 -22.39 -14.04
CA THR A 248 -19.29 -21.97 -13.45
C THR A 248 -20.42 -21.85 -14.47
N ARG A 249 -20.11 -21.51 -15.73
CA ARG A 249 -21.11 -21.44 -16.82
C ARG A 249 -21.52 -22.81 -17.38
N ARG A 250 -20.78 -23.87 -17.06
CA ARG A 250 -21.07 -25.25 -17.50
C ARG A 250 -21.84 -26.07 -16.45
N LYS A 251 -22.10 -25.50 -15.28
CA LYS A 251 -23.00 -26.04 -14.25
C LYS A 251 -24.31 -25.27 -14.28
#